data_AF-A0AAU6XU74-F1
#
_entry.id   AF-A0AAU6XU74-F1
#
_cell.length_a   1.000
_cell.length_b   1.000
_cell.length_c   1.000
_cell.angle_alpha   90.00
_cell.angle_beta   90.00
_cell.angle_gamma   90.00
#
_symmetry.space_group_name_H-M   'P 1'
#
loop_
_entity.id
_entity.type
_entity.pdbx_description
1 polymer ?
#
loop_
_entity_poly.entity_id
_entity_poly.type
_entity_poly.pdbx_seq_one_letter_code
_entity_poly.pdbx_strand_id
1 'polypeptide(L)'
;MVLLPDETSFSIKRLVEDYRLYYSEVIEPNGDNVSSAFKLQGEQIGLMNINGPVPADDIAETAQYTYSWKHASEDLKDQKAHIIIAIMDGSYGIVKRFKLQTQLICSVLRIGVYIREQSLLIPKEQYLRDAQDIGSTALPT
;
A
#
# COMPACT_ATOMS: atom_id res chain seq x y z
N MET A 1 1.58 -2.43 -4.67
CA MET A 1 2.58 -1.34 -4.60
C MET A 1 1.87 -0.04 -4.24
N VAL A 2 2.48 0.82 -3.44
CA VAL A 2 1.93 2.14 -3.10
C VAL A 2 2.69 3.21 -3.88
N LEU A 3 1.97 4.06 -4.60
CA LEU A 3 2.52 5.09 -5.46
C LEU A 3 2.85 6.35 -4.66
N LEU A 4 4.06 6.88 -4.83
CA LEU A 4 4.59 8.06 -4.15
C LEU A 4 4.95 9.17 -5.13
N PRO A 5 4.75 10.45 -4.76
CA PRO A 5 5.10 11.58 -5.62
C PRO A 5 6.60 11.79 -5.73
N ASP A 6 7.37 11.43 -4.69
CA ASP A 6 8.83 11.54 -4.68
C ASP A 6 9.48 10.53 -3.72
N GLU A 7 10.80 10.44 -3.81
CA GLU A 7 11.68 9.54 -3.05
C GLU A 7 11.64 9.79 -1.53
N THR A 8 11.23 11.00 -1.12
CA THR A 8 11.19 11.45 0.28
C THR A 8 9.82 11.30 0.94
N SER A 9 8.83 10.91 0.16
CA SER A 9 7.42 10.84 0.60
C SER A 9 7.14 9.70 1.58
N PHE A 10 8.08 8.76 1.70
CA PHE A 10 8.04 7.66 2.64
C PHE A 10 8.93 7.89 3.86
N SER A 11 8.42 7.51 5.03
CA SER A 11 9.17 7.49 6.27
C SER A 11 8.70 6.30 7.10
N ILE A 12 9.63 5.43 7.49
CA ILE A 12 9.33 4.29 8.36
C ILE A 12 8.85 4.78 9.74
N LYS A 13 9.41 5.89 10.23
CA LYS A 13 8.97 6.52 11.47
C LYS A 13 7.49 6.95 11.39
N ARG A 14 7.11 7.62 10.30
CA ARG A 14 5.72 8.02 10.08
C ARG A 14 4.78 6.82 9.97
N LEU A 15 5.20 5.75 9.29
CA LEU A 15 4.44 4.50 9.26
C LEU A 15 4.18 3.99 10.67
N VAL A 16 5.21 3.89 11.52
CA VAL A 16 5.08 3.41 12.90
C VAL A 16 4.12 4.30 13.70
N GLU A 17 4.24 5.62 13.58
CA GLU A 17 3.37 6.60 14.25
C GLU A 17 1.91 6.48 13.79
N ASP A 18 1.67 6.50 12.48
CA ASP A 18 0.34 6.40 11.88
C ASP A 18 -0.30 5.04 12.23
N TYR A 19 0.44 3.93 12.10
CA TYR A 19 -0.08 2.60 12.40
C TYR A 19 -0.47 2.46 13.88
N ARG A 20 0.35 2.99 14.79
CA ARG A 20 0.04 3.02 16.22
C ARG A 20 -1.19 3.86 16.51
N LEU A 21 -1.32 5.02 15.87
CA LEU A 21 -2.45 5.93 16.05
C LEU A 21 -3.78 5.29 15.62
N TYR A 22 -3.82 4.64 14.46
CA TYR A 22 -5.08 4.11 13.91
C TYR A 22 -5.42 2.69 14.38
N TYR A 23 -4.43 1.87 14.75
CA TYR A 23 -4.65 0.45 15.06
C TYR A 23 -4.21 0.03 16.46
N SER A 24 -3.61 0.94 17.26
CA SER A 24 -3.15 0.68 18.63
C SER A 24 -2.11 -0.44 18.77
N GLU A 25 -1.41 -0.77 17.68
CA GLU A 25 -0.34 -1.76 17.66
C GLU A 25 1.02 -1.09 17.46
N VAL A 26 2.07 -1.68 18.04
CA VAL A 26 3.44 -1.17 17.93
C VAL A 26 4.17 -1.96 16.86
N ILE A 27 4.82 -1.23 15.96
CA ILE A 27 5.72 -1.79 14.96
C ILE A 27 7.15 -1.45 15.37
N GLU A 28 8.01 -2.46 15.39
CA GLU A 28 9.45 -2.32 15.68
C GLU A 28 10.24 -2.71 14.42
N PRO A 29 10.48 -1.75 13.50
CA PRO A 29 11.18 -2.01 12.25
C PRO A 29 12.67 -2.21 12.47
N ASN A 30 13.22 -3.25 11.84
CA ASN A 30 14.65 -3.38 11.60
C ASN A 30 14.95 -2.89 10.19
N GLY A 31 15.76 -1.85 10.06
CA GLY A 31 16.13 -1.22 8.79
C GLY A 31 15.83 0.27 8.76
N ASP A 32 15.61 0.81 7.57
CA ASP A 32 15.47 2.25 7.32
C ASP A 32 14.33 2.58 6.32
N ASN A 33 14.36 3.80 5.77
CA ASN A 33 13.38 4.26 4.78
C ASN A 33 13.54 3.61 3.39
N VAL A 34 14.66 2.93 3.12
CA VAL A 34 14.90 2.25 1.84
C VAL A 34 14.41 0.80 1.95
N SER A 35 14.81 0.10 3.00
CA SER A 35 14.43 -1.28 3.24
C SER A 35 14.26 -1.52 4.73
N SER A 36 13.12 -2.06 5.12
CA SER A 36 12.85 -2.45 6.51
C SER A 36 12.02 -3.71 6.59
N ALA A 37 12.17 -4.42 7.71
CA ALA A 37 11.39 -5.60 8.01
C ALA A 37 11.00 -5.62 9.49
N PHE A 38 9.85 -6.21 9.79
CA PHE A 38 9.36 -6.38 11.15
C PHE A 38 8.39 -7.54 11.25
N LYS A 39 8.09 -7.91 12.49
CA LYS A 39 7.01 -8.83 12.81
C LYS A 39 5.81 -8.06 13.32
N LEU A 40 4.63 -8.43 12.85
CA LEU A 40 3.37 -7.86 13.31
C LEU A 40 2.31 -8.95 13.28
N GLN A 41 1.60 -9.13 14.39
CA GLN A 41 0.55 -10.16 14.52
C GLN A 41 1.01 -11.59 14.17
N GLY A 42 2.31 -11.90 14.30
CA GLY A 42 2.89 -13.20 13.97
C GLY A 42 3.28 -13.39 12.49
N GLU A 43 3.02 -12.39 11.64
CA GLU A 43 3.44 -12.36 10.25
C GLU A 43 4.78 -11.63 10.09
N GLN A 44 5.59 -12.05 9.12
CA GLN A 44 6.81 -11.32 8.74
C GLN A 44 6.50 -10.36 7.58
N ILE A 45 6.76 -9.06 7.80
CA ILE A 45 6.52 -7.99 6.84
C ILE A 45 7.87 -7.45 6.35
N GLY A 46 7.99 -7.31 5.03
CA GLY A 46 9.06 -6.59 4.37
C GLY A 46 8.51 -5.35 3.66
N LEU A 47 9.23 -4.24 3.77
CA LEU A 47 8.99 -2.98 3.07
C LEU A 47 10.20 -2.61 2.25
N MET A 48 9.99 -2.25 0.99
CA MET A 48 11.03 -1.74 0.10
C MET A 48 10.54 -0.47 -0.59
N ASN A 49 11.25 0.63 -0.40
CA ASN A 49 11.04 1.89 -1.11
C ASN A 49 11.94 1.92 -2.34
N ILE A 50 11.32 1.94 -3.51
CA ILE A 50 12.02 1.99 -4.79
C ILE A 50 12.00 3.44 -5.27
N ASN A 51 13.20 4.03 -5.37
CA ASN A 51 13.43 5.34 -5.96
C ASN A 51 13.37 5.25 -7.50
N GLY A 52 12.17 4.96 -7.99
CA GLY A 52 11.87 4.90 -9.41
C GLY A 52 10.36 4.81 -9.62
N PRO A 53 9.84 5.37 -10.73
CA PRO A 53 8.47 5.18 -11.09
C PRO A 53 8.15 3.70 -11.31
N VAL A 54 6.87 3.35 -11.16
CA VAL A 54 6.38 2.11 -11.78
C VAL A 54 6.51 2.31 -13.31
N PRO A 55 6.94 1.29 -14.07
CA PRO A 55 7.05 1.41 -15.52
C PRO A 55 5.80 2.02 -16.16
N ALA A 56 6.00 2.97 -17.07
CA ALA A 56 4.88 3.72 -17.66
C ALA A 56 3.92 2.81 -18.44
N ASP A 57 4.45 1.77 -19.10
CA ASP A 57 3.65 0.79 -19.84
C ASP A 57 2.74 -0.01 -18.89
N ASP A 58 3.25 -0.48 -17.75
CA ASP A 58 2.45 -1.15 -16.70
C ASP A 58 1.28 -0.26 -16.23
N ILE A 59 1.55 1.05 -16.02
CA ILE A 59 0.52 2.01 -15.62
C ILE A 59 -0.49 2.25 -16.75
N ALA A 60 -0.03 2.47 -17.98
CA ALA A 60 -0.90 2.74 -19.12
C ALA A 60 -1.82 1.55 -19.44
N GLU A 61 -1.26 0.33 -19.43
CA GLU A 61 -2.00 -0.91 -19.62
C GLU A 61 -3.08 -1.12 -18.55
N THR A 62 -2.85 -0.64 -17.32
CA THR A 62 -3.81 -0.75 -16.23
C THR A 62 -4.84 0.40 -16.22
N ALA A 63 -4.38 1.61 -16.55
CA ALA A 63 -5.20 2.81 -16.54
C ALA A 63 -6.40 2.72 -17.50
N GLN A 64 -6.24 2.03 -18.64
CA GLN A 64 -7.32 1.82 -19.61
C GLN A 64 -8.55 1.09 -19.03
N TYR A 65 -8.37 0.30 -17.95
CA TYR A 65 -9.43 -0.45 -17.28
C TYR A 65 -9.93 0.24 -15.99
N THR A 66 -9.33 1.37 -15.61
CA THR A 66 -9.58 2.02 -14.33
C THR A 66 -10.66 3.10 -14.46
N TYR A 67 -11.93 2.68 -14.40
CA TYR A 67 -13.08 3.58 -14.55
C TYR A 67 -13.19 4.66 -13.47
N SER A 68 -12.74 4.35 -12.24
CA SER A 68 -12.80 5.27 -11.11
C SER A 68 -11.70 6.34 -11.12
N TRP A 69 -10.72 6.22 -12.02
CA TRP A 69 -9.59 7.13 -12.14
C TRP A 69 -9.31 7.47 -13.61
N LYS A 70 -10.24 8.22 -14.21
CA LYS A 70 -10.26 8.53 -15.65
C LYS A 70 -8.96 9.14 -16.20
N HIS A 71 -8.25 9.92 -15.38
CA HIS A 71 -7.02 10.61 -15.76
C HIS A 71 -5.76 9.97 -15.15
N ALA A 72 -5.83 8.69 -14.76
CA ALA A 72 -4.73 8.01 -14.07
C ALA A 72 -3.37 8.12 -14.78
N SER A 73 -3.31 7.96 -16.10
CA SER A 73 -2.06 8.10 -16.85
C SER A 73 -1.47 9.51 -16.78
N GLU A 74 -2.32 10.54 -16.76
CA GLU A 74 -1.91 11.94 -16.68
C GLU A 74 -1.50 12.30 -15.24
N ASP A 75 -2.28 11.85 -14.26
CA ASP A 75 -2.05 12.09 -12.83
C ASP A 75 -0.77 11.39 -12.32
N LEU A 76 -0.38 10.28 -12.94
CA LEU A 76 0.78 9.47 -12.55
C LEU A 76 2.04 9.73 -13.37
N LYS A 77 2.02 10.63 -14.35
CA LYS A 77 3.20 10.94 -15.18
C LYS A 77 4.40 11.44 -14.36
N ASP A 78 4.12 12.10 -13.24
CA ASP A 78 5.11 12.71 -12.33
C ASP A 78 5.36 11.84 -11.09
N GLN A 79 4.83 10.61 -11.05
CA GLN A 79 5.14 9.63 -10.01
C GLN A 79 6.63 9.28 -10.10
N LYS A 80 7.34 9.27 -8.97
CA LYS A 80 8.82 9.08 -8.97
C LYS A 80 9.31 7.92 -8.11
N ALA A 81 8.48 7.43 -7.19
CA ALA A 81 8.86 6.36 -6.28
C ALA A 81 7.66 5.49 -5.90
N HIS A 82 7.92 4.25 -5.51
CA HIS A 82 6.86 3.36 -5.04
C HIS A 82 7.33 2.44 -3.93
N ILE A 83 6.40 2.02 -3.06
CA ILE A 83 6.67 1.08 -1.98
C ILE A 83 6.11 -0.29 -2.34
N ILE A 84 6.94 -1.31 -2.15
CA ILE A 84 6.52 -2.71 -2.12
C ILE A 84 6.31 -3.11 -0.66
N ILE A 85 5.13 -3.66 -0.38
CA ILE A 85 4.78 -4.25 0.92
C ILE A 85 4.59 -5.74 0.70
N ALA A 86 5.47 -6.55 1.27
CA ALA A 86 5.41 -7.99 1.19
C ALA A 86 5.09 -8.57 2.58
N ILE A 87 3.99 -9.31 2.67
CA ILE A 87 3.73 -10.20 3.81
C ILE A 87 4.25 -11.56 3.35
N MET A 88 5.31 -12.07 3.96
CA MET A 88 6.06 -13.21 3.41
C MET A 88 5.56 -14.54 3.95
N ASP A 89 5.46 -14.68 5.26
CA ASP A 89 5.12 -15.94 5.91
C ASP A 89 4.46 -15.70 7.27
N GLY A 90 3.52 -16.59 7.58
CA GLY A 90 2.79 -16.62 8.83
C GLY A 90 1.55 -17.51 8.77
N SER A 91 0.86 -17.59 9.90
CA SER A 91 -0.20 -18.58 10.14
C SER A 91 -1.61 -18.08 9.80
N TYR A 92 -1.73 -16.84 9.30
CA TYR A 92 -3.03 -16.22 9.11
C TYR A 92 -3.76 -16.73 7.87
N GLY A 93 -5.07 -16.95 8.04
CA GLY A 93 -5.98 -17.13 6.93
C GLY A 93 -6.06 -15.88 6.04
N ILE A 94 -6.49 -16.09 4.79
CA ILE A 94 -6.46 -15.09 3.72
C ILE A 94 -7.12 -13.75 4.08
N VAL A 95 -8.25 -13.78 4.79
CA VAL A 95 -8.99 -12.56 5.20
C VAL A 95 -8.17 -11.69 6.15
N LYS A 96 -7.54 -12.31 7.17
CA LYS A 96 -6.72 -11.56 8.13
C LYS A 96 -5.47 -10.98 7.46
N ARG A 97 -4.87 -11.74 6.53
CA ARG A 97 -3.71 -11.29 5.76
C ARG A 97 -4.04 -10.08 4.89
N PHE A 98 -5.18 -10.10 4.20
CA PHE A 98 -5.64 -8.94 3.42
C PHE A 98 -5.96 -7.74 4.32
N LYS A 99 -6.61 -7.96 5.47
CA LYS A 99 -6.85 -6.88 6.44
C LYS A 99 -5.53 -6.22 6.89
N LEU A 100 -4.54 -7.02 7.27
CA LEU A 100 -3.21 -6.53 7.65
C LEU A 100 -2.55 -5.76 6.51
N GLN A 101 -2.61 -6.29 5.29
CA GLN A 101 -2.06 -5.62 4.10
C GLN A 101 -2.75 -4.27 3.85
N THR A 102 -4.08 -4.22 3.98
CA THR A 102 -4.85 -2.99 3.84
C THR A 102 -4.43 -1.94 4.87
N GLN A 103 -4.31 -2.33 6.14
CA GLN A 103 -3.88 -1.44 7.21
C GLN A 103 -2.50 -0.84 6.93
N LEU A 104 -1.54 -1.68 6.53
CA LEU A 104 -0.18 -1.24 6.17
C LEU A 104 -0.19 -0.29 4.96
N ILE A 105 -0.96 -0.60 3.91
CA ILE A 105 -1.10 0.27 2.74
C ILE A 105 -1.69 1.63 3.16
N CYS A 106 -2.77 1.65 3.95
CA CYS A 106 -3.39 2.88 4.44
C CYS A 106 -2.40 3.77 5.19
N SER A 107 -1.52 3.20 6.02
CA SER A 107 -0.50 3.95 6.77
C SER A 107 0.56 4.61 5.88
N VAL A 108 0.80 4.13 4.66
CA VAL A 108 1.82 4.69 3.76
C VAL A 108 1.25 5.37 2.52
N LEU A 109 -0.07 5.34 2.32
CA LEU A 109 -0.74 5.80 1.12
C LEU A 109 -0.52 7.30 0.86
N ARG A 110 -0.17 7.66 -0.39
CA ARG A 110 0.05 9.06 -0.83
C ARG A 110 -0.76 9.41 -2.07
N ILE A 111 -0.57 8.68 -3.18
CA ILE A 111 -1.28 8.95 -4.45
C ILE A 111 -2.34 7.86 -4.71
N GLY A 112 -1.93 6.60 -4.67
CA GLY A 112 -2.78 5.47 -5.02
C GLY A 112 -2.06 4.14 -4.87
N VAL A 113 -2.77 3.07 -5.21
CA VAL A 113 -2.28 1.70 -5.11
C VAL A 113 -2.30 1.07 -6.49
N TYR A 114 -1.18 0.46 -6.88
CA TYR A 114 -1.07 -0.38 -8.07
C TYR A 114 -0.88 -1.84 -7.65
N ILE A 115 -1.76 -2.73 -8.11
CA ILE A 115 -1.71 -4.17 -7.85
C ILE A 115 -1.54 -4.88 -9.19
N ARG A 116 -0.28 -5.24 -9.50
CA ARG A 116 0.12 -5.78 -10.80
C ARG A 116 -0.60 -7.09 -11.13
N GLU A 117 -0.70 -8.01 -10.18
CA GLU A 117 -1.30 -9.32 -10.37
C GLU A 117 -2.82 -9.27 -10.64
N GLN A 118 -3.44 -8.13 -10.34
CA GLN A 118 -4.88 -7.91 -10.54
C GLN A 118 -5.18 -6.86 -11.61
N SER A 119 -4.14 -6.34 -12.29
CA SER A 119 -4.25 -5.22 -13.23
C SER A 119 -5.15 -4.11 -12.65
N LEU A 120 -4.86 -3.71 -11.41
CA LEU A 120 -5.72 -2.81 -10.66
C LEU A 120 -4.96 -1.56 -10.23
N LEU A 121 -5.58 -0.41 -10.48
CA LEU A 121 -5.08 0.89 -10.07
C LEU A 121 -6.18 1.63 -9.32
N ILE A 122 -5.92 1.99 -8.06
CA ILE A 122 -6.93 2.56 -7.17
C ILE A 122 -6.44 3.93 -6.68
N PRO A 123 -7.21 5.02 -6.88
CA PRO A 123 -6.86 6.32 -6.34
C PRO A 123 -6.96 6.30 -4.81
N LYS A 124 -6.09 7.04 -4.14
CA LYS A 124 -6.00 7.05 -2.68
C LYS A 124 -7.35 7.17 -1.98
N GLU A 125 -8.16 8.13 -2.41
CA GLU A 125 -9.44 8.41 -1.75
C GLU A 125 -10.44 7.26 -1.88
N GLN A 126 -10.41 6.52 -3.00
CA GLN A 126 -11.22 5.31 -3.11
C GLN A 126 -10.68 4.21 -2.19
N TYR A 127 -9.37 3.96 -2.21
CA TYR A 127 -8.78 2.93 -1.38
C TYR A 127 -9.05 3.14 0.12
N LEU A 128 -8.97 4.39 0.59
CA LEU A 128 -9.26 4.73 1.99
C LEU A 128 -10.73 4.52 2.36
N ARG A 129 -11.68 4.84 1.45
CA ARG A 129 -13.10 4.56 1.68
C ARG A 129 -13.35 3.05 1.76
N ASP A 130 -12.88 2.31 0.77
CA ASP A 130 -13.06 0.86 0.70
C ASP A 130 -12.43 0.17 1.94
N ALA A 131 -11.29 0.67 2.43
CA ALA A 131 -10.64 0.18 3.64
C ALA A 131 -11.44 0.42 4.92
N GLN A 132 -12.22 1.49 5.02
CA GLN A 132 -13.09 1.74 6.17
C GLN A 132 -14.23 0.71 6.22
N ASP A 133 -14.75 0.33 5.06
CA ASP A 133 -15.87 -0.60 4.96
C ASP A 133 -15.50 -2.03 5.39
N ILE A 134 -14.23 -2.44 5.23
CA ILE A 134 -13.69 -3.74 5.69
C ILE A 134 -13.84 -3.93 7.22
N GLY A 135 -13.95 -2.84 8.00
CA GLY A 135 -14.18 -2.88 9.44
C GLY A 135 -15.65 -3.09 9.84
N SER A 136 -16.57 -2.82 8.93
CA SER A 136 -18.00 -3.04 9.09
C SER A 136 -18.41 -4.35 8.41
N THR A 137 -19.63 -4.83 8.61
CA THR A 137 -20.19 -6.11 8.13
C THR A 137 -20.29 -6.25 6.59
N ALA A 138 -19.37 -5.67 5.84
CA ALA A 138 -19.41 -5.49 4.38
C ALA A 138 -18.95 -6.71 3.56
N LEU A 139 -18.43 -7.76 4.19
CA LEU A 139 -18.17 -9.02 3.48
C LEU A 139 -19.50 -9.81 3.40
N PRO A 140 -20.03 -10.11 2.20
CA PRO A 140 -21.18 -11.00 2.10
C PRO A 140 -20.81 -12.36 2.69
N THR A 141 -21.62 -12.81 3.66
CA THR A 141 -21.55 -14.14 4.27
C THR A 141 -21.96 -15.24 3.31
#